data_AF-A0A7C7LHZ1-F1
#
_entry.id   AF-A0A7C7LHZ1-F1
#
_cell.length_a   1.000
_cell.length_b   1.000
_cell.length_c   1.000
_cell.angle_alpha   90.00
_cell.angle_beta   90.00
_cell.angle_gamma   90.00
#
_symmetry.space_group_name_H-M   'P 1'
#
loop_
_entity.id
_entity.type
_entity.pdbx_description
1 polymer ?
#
loop_
_entity_poly.entity_id
_entity_poly.type
_entity_poly.pdbx_seq_one_letter_code
_entity_poly.pdbx_strand_id
1 'polypeptide(L)'
;MKNYVFRIVVVVAIGLTLGCADRPDWYEEPDPESPEALAAEALNLAQEAMKAAGIDIEFNDLGDLAELSSILPTPEKLTSLNDQQVGHMQTATDEMYKILEVVGESGSVPGAPLNPAKDIQPILSDADLLLVNLHLSYLNVLEAVRSLSVTGEDIYKIEYSQDAGYAFKLTESGQAKLDQAKPGEFIRDLSEAQRQAIVDSLFILTGAKVEVSNLPGMVRTIKRMDWQNAIYHLDEMLSLAEKIAPDLGVAMIDFNDVIADALSKGVIDQVTEWGFKIENYDDVMNKIKNLVSDEAKKQISG
;
A
#
# COMPACT_ATOMS: atom_id res chain seq x y z
N MET A 1 -38.13 -12.41 -19.48
CA MET A 1 -36.88 -12.20 -20.25
C MET A 1 -36.69 -10.70 -20.43
N LYS A 2 -35.88 -10.08 -19.58
CA LYS A 2 -35.49 -8.67 -19.70
C LYS A 2 -33.96 -8.66 -19.63
N ASN A 3 -33.36 -8.25 -20.74
CA ASN A 3 -31.92 -8.10 -20.90
C ASN A 3 -31.45 -6.89 -20.09
N TYR A 4 -30.58 -7.11 -19.10
CA TYR A 4 -29.83 -6.03 -18.45
C TYR A 4 -28.53 -5.85 -19.21
N VAL A 5 -28.42 -4.73 -19.92
CA VAL A 5 -27.17 -4.29 -20.55
C VAL A 5 -26.33 -3.68 -19.44
N PHE A 6 -25.28 -4.40 -19.04
CA PHE A 6 -24.21 -3.94 -18.16
C PHE A 6 -23.58 -2.67 -18.77
N ARG A 7 -23.51 -1.58 -18.00
CA ARG A 7 -22.67 -0.42 -18.27
C ARG A 7 -21.61 -0.35 -17.17
N ILE A 8 -20.45 -0.94 -17.45
CA ILE A 8 -19.22 -0.68 -16.72
C ILE A 8 -18.65 0.62 -17.32
N VAL A 9 -18.65 1.70 -16.56
CA VAL A 9 -17.90 2.91 -16.90
C VAL A 9 -16.66 2.88 -16.02
N VAL A 10 -15.59 2.32 -16.56
CA VAL A 10 -14.23 2.49 -16.04
C VAL A 10 -13.88 3.96 -16.24
N VAL A 11 -13.73 4.72 -15.15
CA VAL A 11 -13.18 6.09 -15.22
C VAL A 11 -11.66 5.96 -15.32
N VAL A 12 -11.19 5.51 -16.48
CA VAL A 12 -9.78 5.60 -16.89
C VAL A 12 -9.78 6.23 -18.28
N ALA A 13 -9.71 7.55 -18.32
CA ALA A 13 -9.21 8.34 -19.45
C ALA A 13 -9.27 9.85 -19.09
N ILE A 14 -8.23 10.36 -18.44
CA ILE A 14 -8.01 11.81 -18.38
C ILE A 14 -7.21 12.20 -19.62
N GLY A 15 -7.78 13.12 -20.41
CA GLY A 15 -7.04 14.04 -21.26
C GLY A 15 -6.34 13.45 -22.49
N LEU A 16 -7.01 13.53 -23.65
CA LEU A 16 -6.48 13.81 -24.99
C LEU A 16 -7.32 13.08 -26.06
N THR A 17 -8.54 13.58 -26.30
CA THR A 17 -9.33 13.50 -27.56
C THR A 17 -10.81 13.87 -27.32
N LEU A 18 -11.08 15.00 -26.65
CA LEU A 18 -12.43 15.60 -26.70
C LEU A 18 -12.61 16.31 -28.06
N GLY A 19 -12.68 15.49 -29.11
CA GLY A 19 -13.34 15.80 -30.37
C GLY A 19 -14.71 15.11 -30.37
N CYS A 20 -15.74 15.88 -30.00
CA CYS A 20 -17.14 15.73 -30.37
C CYS A 20 -17.76 14.32 -30.33
N ALA A 21 -18.18 13.89 -29.14
CA ALA A 21 -19.47 13.23 -29.00
C ALA A 21 -20.31 14.15 -28.10
N ASP A 22 -21.43 14.65 -28.61
CA ASP A 22 -22.31 15.59 -27.91
C ASP A 22 -22.64 15.05 -26.51
N ARG A 23 -22.05 15.70 -25.48
CA ARG A 23 -22.40 15.47 -24.08
C ARG A 23 -23.85 15.89 -23.90
N PRO A 24 -24.70 15.08 -23.24
CA PRO A 24 -26.06 15.50 -22.92
C PRO A 24 -26.03 16.79 -22.06
N ASP A 25 -26.81 17.80 -22.46
CA ASP A 25 -26.86 19.17 -21.89
C ASP A 25 -27.25 19.28 -20.39
N TRP A 26 -27.33 18.18 -19.64
CA TRP A 26 -27.84 18.12 -18.26
C TRP A 26 -26.83 17.62 -17.23
N TYR A 27 -25.55 17.46 -17.59
CA TYR A 27 -24.49 17.23 -16.61
C TYR A 27 -24.01 18.60 -16.08
N GLU A 28 -24.58 19.05 -14.97
CA GLU A 28 -23.99 20.16 -14.20
C GLU A 28 -22.62 19.70 -13.72
N GLU A 29 -21.59 20.52 -13.96
CA GLU A 29 -20.28 20.28 -13.34
C GLU A 29 -20.48 20.27 -11.82
N PRO A 30 -19.94 19.27 -11.11
CA PRO A 30 -20.04 19.22 -9.66
C PRO A 30 -19.44 20.51 -9.08
N ASP A 31 -20.03 21.00 -7.99
CA ASP A 31 -19.50 22.14 -7.26
C ASP A 31 -17.99 21.89 -6.98
N PRO A 32 -17.08 22.82 -7.30
CA PRO A 32 -15.64 22.62 -7.07
C PRO A 32 -15.28 22.31 -5.61
N GLU A 33 -16.13 22.66 -4.64
CA GLU A 33 -15.95 22.30 -3.23
C GLU A 33 -16.65 20.99 -2.83
N SER A 34 -17.30 20.31 -3.77
CA SER A 34 -17.95 19.02 -3.51
C SER A 34 -16.93 17.91 -3.23
N PRO A 35 -17.29 16.92 -2.38
CA PRO A 35 -16.45 15.74 -2.15
C PRO A 35 -16.02 15.04 -3.45
N GLU A 36 -16.92 14.94 -4.43
CA GLU A 36 -16.65 14.36 -5.74
C GLU A 36 -15.56 15.13 -6.50
N ALA A 37 -15.63 16.47 -6.52
CA ALA A 37 -14.64 17.31 -7.19
C ALA A 37 -13.27 17.24 -6.49
N LEU A 38 -13.25 17.24 -5.15
CA LEU A 38 -12.03 17.12 -4.35
C LEU A 38 -11.37 15.76 -4.51
N ALA A 39 -12.14 14.67 -4.52
CA ALA A 39 -11.62 13.32 -4.77
C ALA A 39 -11.05 13.19 -6.19
N ALA A 40 -11.69 13.77 -7.19
CA ALA A 40 -11.20 13.78 -8.57
C ALA A 40 -9.91 14.61 -8.71
N GLU A 41 -9.82 15.77 -8.08
CA GLU A 41 -8.60 16.59 -8.07
C GLU A 41 -7.44 15.85 -7.40
N ALA A 42 -7.67 15.25 -6.23
CA ALA A 42 -6.67 14.46 -5.52
C ALA A 42 -6.19 13.26 -6.35
N LEU A 43 -7.09 12.55 -7.04
CA LEU A 43 -6.73 11.46 -7.93
C LEU A 43 -5.83 11.93 -9.08
N ASN A 44 -6.17 13.06 -9.72
CA ASN A 44 -5.37 13.62 -10.80
C ASN A 44 -3.95 13.98 -10.31
N LEU A 45 -3.85 14.67 -9.17
CA LEU A 45 -2.58 15.06 -8.58
C LEU A 45 -1.75 13.84 -8.18
N ALA A 46 -2.39 12.81 -7.62
CA ALA A 46 -1.71 11.56 -7.28
C ALA A 46 -1.11 10.89 -8.54
N GLN A 47 -1.88 10.77 -9.61
CA GLN A 47 -1.43 10.17 -10.87
C GLN A 47 -0.30 10.97 -11.53
N GLU A 48 -0.40 12.31 -11.54
CA GLU A 48 0.67 13.18 -12.03
C GLU A 48 1.95 13.01 -11.20
N ALA A 49 1.81 12.92 -9.87
CA ALA A 49 2.93 12.73 -8.97
C ALA A 49 3.58 11.34 -9.14
N MET A 50 2.79 10.28 -9.32
CA MET A 50 3.33 8.94 -9.64
C MET A 50 4.13 8.94 -10.95
N LYS A 51 3.62 9.61 -11.99
CA LYS A 51 4.31 9.78 -13.27
C LYS A 51 5.61 10.57 -13.11
N ALA A 52 5.58 11.66 -12.34
CA ALA A 52 6.77 12.47 -12.05
C ALA A 52 7.83 11.71 -11.23
N ALA A 53 7.40 10.77 -10.38
CA ALA A 53 8.28 9.85 -9.66
C ALA A 53 8.80 8.68 -10.53
N GLY A 54 8.17 8.40 -11.68
CA GLY A 54 8.54 7.29 -12.58
C GLY A 54 8.15 5.90 -12.02
N ILE A 55 7.08 5.87 -11.22
CA ILE A 55 6.54 4.68 -10.54
C ILE A 55 5.07 4.45 -10.89
N ASP A 56 4.55 5.17 -11.88
CA ASP A 56 3.18 5.05 -12.34
C ASP A 56 2.88 3.64 -12.85
N ILE A 57 1.67 3.19 -12.54
CA ILE A 57 1.07 1.97 -13.06
C ILE A 57 -0.23 2.38 -13.73
N GLU A 58 -0.45 1.91 -14.95
CA GLU A 58 -1.72 2.07 -15.64
C GLU A 58 -2.49 0.76 -15.52
N PHE A 59 -3.59 0.77 -14.77
CA PHE A 59 -4.57 -0.32 -14.77
C PHE A 59 -5.60 -0.01 -15.87
N ASN A 60 -5.41 -0.60 -17.05
CA ASN A 60 -6.30 -0.38 -18.18
C ASN A 60 -7.61 -1.17 -18.02
N ASP A 61 -7.54 -2.32 -17.35
CA ASP A 61 -8.70 -3.04 -16.84
C ASP A 61 -8.36 -3.85 -15.56
N LEU A 62 -9.37 -4.51 -14.99
CA LEU A 62 -9.19 -5.34 -13.79
C LEU A 62 -8.36 -6.61 -14.08
N GLY A 63 -8.12 -6.98 -15.34
CA GLY A 63 -7.28 -8.11 -15.72
C GLY A 63 -5.79 -7.84 -15.54
N ASP A 64 -5.36 -6.59 -15.65
CA ASP A 64 -3.98 -6.16 -15.34
C ASP A 64 -3.62 -6.41 -13.86
N LEU A 65 -4.62 -6.62 -13.01
CA LEU A 65 -4.46 -6.94 -11.59
C LEU A 65 -3.94 -8.37 -11.33
N ALA A 66 -3.89 -9.22 -12.35
CA ALA A 66 -3.32 -10.57 -12.23
C ALA A 66 -1.79 -10.60 -12.30
N GLU A 67 -1.16 -9.54 -12.80
CA GLU A 67 0.31 -9.47 -12.95
C GLU A 67 0.95 -8.45 -12.01
N LEU A 68 0.26 -8.11 -10.90
CA LEU A 68 0.69 -7.09 -9.93
C LEU A 68 2.08 -7.33 -9.29
N SER A 69 2.52 -8.58 -9.19
CA SER A 69 3.87 -8.89 -8.70
C SER A 69 4.96 -8.48 -9.71
N SER A 70 4.65 -8.54 -11.01
CA SER A 70 5.59 -8.25 -12.10
C SER A 70 5.84 -6.76 -12.32
N ILE A 71 4.93 -5.90 -11.86
CA ILE A 71 5.01 -4.44 -11.99
C ILE A 71 5.81 -3.79 -10.86
N LEU A 72 6.22 -4.58 -9.85
CA LEU A 72 7.03 -4.09 -8.74
C LEU A 72 8.41 -3.62 -9.26
N PRO A 73 8.80 -2.35 -9.04
CA PRO A 73 10.10 -1.84 -9.46
C PRO A 73 11.25 -2.47 -8.67
N THR A 74 12.44 -2.62 -9.27
CA THR A 74 13.58 -3.18 -8.52
C THR A 74 14.05 -2.24 -7.39
N PRO A 75 14.65 -2.76 -6.31
CA PRO A 75 15.24 -1.94 -5.26
C PRO A 75 16.27 -0.93 -5.78
N GLU A 76 17.04 -1.28 -6.80
CA GLU A 76 18.01 -0.38 -7.45
C GLU A 76 17.31 0.80 -8.12
N LYS A 77 16.17 0.58 -8.79
CA LYS A 77 15.37 1.66 -9.37
C LYS A 77 14.89 2.62 -8.28
N LEU A 78 14.39 2.10 -7.16
CA LEU A 78 13.87 2.91 -6.05
C LEU A 78 14.95 3.71 -5.31
N THR A 79 16.13 3.13 -5.12
CA THR A 79 17.27 3.81 -4.49
C THR A 79 17.91 4.86 -5.42
N SER A 80 17.74 4.73 -6.74
CA SER A 80 18.23 5.70 -7.73
C SER A 80 17.39 6.98 -7.84
N LEU A 81 16.21 7.02 -7.21
CA LEU A 81 15.33 8.18 -7.23
C LEU A 81 16.00 9.37 -6.51
N ASN A 82 16.00 10.53 -7.16
CA ASN A 82 16.47 11.76 -6.55
C ASN A 82 15.45 12.34 -5.56
N ASP A 83 15.86 13.31 -4.74
CA ASP A 83 15.01 13.90 -3.70
C ASP A 83 13.67 14.46 -4.24
N GLN A 84 13.67 15.02 -5.46
CA GLN A 84 12.45 15.51 -6.10
C GLN A 84 11.49 14.37 -6.43
N GLN A 85 11.99 13.26 -7.01
CA GLN A 85 11.18 12.08 -7.31
C GLN A 85 10.64 11.41 -6.04
N VAL A 86 11.43 11.39 -4.96
CA VAL A 86 10.97 10.92 -3.64
C VAL A 86 9.84 11.80 -3.12
N GLY A 87 9.97 13.13 -3.24
CA GLY A 87 8.91 14.07 -2.88
C GLY A 87 7.63 13.84 -3.69
N HIS A 88 7.75 13.54 -4.98
CA HIS A 88 6.59 13.17 -5.82
C HIS A 88 5.93 11.86 -5.38
N MET A 89 6.71 10.83 -5.02
CA MET A 89 6.15 9.60 -4.45
C MET A 89 5.36 9.85 -3.16
N GLN A 90 5.88 10.70 -2.26
CA GLN A 90 5.18 11.08 -1.03
C GLN A 90 3.91 11.88 -1.31
N THR A 91 3.96 12.81 -2.28
CA THR A 91 2.78 13.57 -2.72
C THR A 91 1.71 12.62 -3.25
N ALA A 92 2.07 11.62 -4.05
CA ALA A 92 1.11 10.64 -4.54
C ALA A 92 0.40 9.90 -3.40
N THR A 93 1.14 9.46 -2.39
CA THR A 93 0.59 8.82 -1.20
C THR A 93 -0.36 9.74 -0.43
N ASP A 94 0.06 10.99 -0.18
CA ASP A 94 -0.72 11.96 0.57
C ASP A 94 -2.03 12.33 -0.15
N GLU A 95 -1.99 12.55 -1.46
CA GLU A 95 -3.18 12.84 -2.26
C GLU A 95 -4.14 11.64 -2.31
N MET A 96 -3.63 10.41 -2.43
CA MET A 96 -4.46 9.21 -2.35
C MET A 96 -5.15 9.06 -0.98
N TYR A 97 -4.49 9.42 0.11
CA TYR A 97 -5.12 9.42 1.43
C TYR A 97 -6.22 10.48 1.56
N LYS A 98 -6.05 11.66 0.96
CA LYS A 98 -7.12 12.67 0.93
C LYS A 98 -8.39 12.16 0.26
N ILE A 99 -8.27 11.31 -0.77
CA ILE A 99 -9.44 10.67 -1.39
C ILE A 99 -10.24 9.90 -0.34
N LEU A 100 -9.57 9.05 0.46
CA LEU A 100 -10.22 8.26 1.52
C LEU A 100 -10.80 9.13 2.65
N GLU A 101 -10.16 10.25 2.99
CA GLU A 101 -10.67 11.22 3.97
C GLU A 101 -11.95 11.90 3.49
N VAL A 102 -11.98 12.33 2.21
CA VAL A 102 -13.11 13.03 1.60
C VAL A 102 -14.34 12.13 1.46
N VAL A 103 -14.14 10.84 1.16
CA VAL A 103 -15.24 9.87 1.00
C VAL A 103 -15.73 9.25 2.31
N GLY A 104 -15.12 9.61 3.43
CA GLY A 104 -15.53 9.16 4.77
C GLY A 104 -15.11 7.72 5.13
N GLU A 105 -14.26 7.10 4.33
CA GLU A 105 -13.66 5.77 4.58
C GLU A 105 -12.46 5.86 5.54
N SER A 106 -11.98 7.07 5.85
CA SER A 106 -11.01 7.28 6.94
C SER A 106 -11.62 6.83 8.27
N GLY A 107 -11.14 5.70 8.81
CA GLY A 107 -11.61 5.12 10.07
C GLY A 107 -11.82 6.20 11.14
N SER A 108 -13.08 6.55 11.38
CA SER A 108 -13.58 7.57 12.32
C SER A 108 -12.56 8.66 12.71
N VAL A 109 -12.37 9.65 11.85
CA VAL A 109 -11.71 10.92 12.24
C VAL A 109 -12.53 11.55 13.37
N PRO A 110 -11.98 11.74 14.59
CA PRO A 110 -12.71 12.41 15.66
C PRO A 110 -12.79 13.90 15.34
N GLY A 111 -13.90 14.34 14.76
CA GLY A 111 -14.20 15.76 14.57
C GLY A 111 -15.07 16.15 13.38
N ALA A 112 -15.30 15.26 12.40
CA ALA A 112 -16.20 15.58 11.31
C ALA A 112 -17.67 15.49 11.79
N PRO A 113 -18.50 16.53 11.60
CA PRO A 113 -19.92 16.44 11.95
C PRO A 113 -20.57 15.37 11.08
N LEU A 114 -20.99 14.28 11.73
CA LEU A 114 -21.86 13.26 11.12
C LEU A 114 -23.12 13.96 10.63
N ASN A 115 -23.23 14.18 9.32
CA ASN A 115 -24.43 14.75 8.72
C ASN A 115 -25.39 13.59 8.42
N PRO A 116 -26.43 13.32 9.23
CA PRO A 116 -27.15 12.04 9.20
C PRO A 116 -28.26 12.00 8.16
N ALA A 117 -28.23 12.87 7.14
CA ALA A 117 -29.38 13.08 6.27
C ALA A 117 -28.97 13.46 4.84
N LYS A 118 -28.64 12.46 4.04
CA LYS A 118 -28.93 12.41 2.61
C LYS A 118 -28.97 10.93 2.22
N ASP A 119 -29.83 10.53 1.29
CA ASP A 119 -29.66 9.25 0.59
C ASP A 119 -28.27 9.30 -0.08
N ILE A 120 -27.27 8.74 0.60
CA ILE A 120 -25.87 8.86 0.19
C ILE A 120 -25.64 7.82 -0.89
N GLN A 121 -25.80 8.21 -2.16
CA GLN A 121 -25.05 7.49 -3.19
C GLN A 121 -23.57 7.62 -2.83
N PRO A 122 -22.81 6.53 -2.82
CA PRO A 122 -21.40 6.59 -2.48
C PRO A 122 -20.67 7.51 -3.48
N ILE A 123 -19.81 8.38 -2.96
CA ILE A 123 -19.05 9.38 -3.74
C ILE A 123 -18.17 8.69 -4.80
N LEU A 124 -17.66 7.51 -4.47
CA LEU A 124 -16.88 6.64 -5.34
C LEU A 124 -17.58 5.29 -5.49
N SER A 125 -17.39 4.64 -6.64
CA SER A 125 -17.83 3.25 -6.79
C SER A 125 -16.90 2.30 -6.03
N ASP A 126 -17.37 1.08 -5.76
CA ASP A 126 -16.52 0.03 -5.16
C ASP A 126 -15.26 -0.21 -5.99
N ALA A 127 -15.34 -0.09 -7.32
CA ALA A 127 -14.20 -0.27 -8.22
C ALA A 127 -13.18 0.88 -8.11
N ASP A 128 -13.64 2.11 -7.94
CA ASP A 128 -12.75 3.26 -7.70
C ASP A 128 -12.05 3.11 -6.34
N LEU A 129 -12.78 2.70 -5.30
CA LEU A 129 -12.21 2.43 -3.98
C LEU A 129 -11.20 1.27 -4.01
N LEU A 130 -11.45 0.23 -4.81
CA LEU A 130 -10.52 -0.88 -5.01
C LEU A 130 -9.20 -0.35 -5.58
N LEU A 131 -9.27 0.46 -6.63
CA LEU A 131 -8.09 1.04 -7.27
C LEU A 131 -7.34 1.97 -6.30
N VAL A 132 -8.03 2.82 -5.55
CA VAL A 132 -7.38 3.71 -4.56
C VAL A 132 -6.63 2.89 -3.50
N ASN A 133 -7.24 1.85 -2.94
CA ASN A 133 -6.59 0.99 -1.96
C ASN A 133 -5.41 0.22 -2.57
N LEU A 134 -5.53 -0.28 -3.79
CA LEU A 134 -4.42 -0.91 -4.49
C LEU A 134 -3.23 0.04 -4.66
N HIS A 135 -3.47 1.28 -5.11
CA HIS A 135 -2.42 2.29 -5.26
C HIS A 135 -1.78 2.63 -3.92
N LEU A 136 -2.57 2.78 -2.85
CA LEU A 136 -2.05 3.04 -1.50
C LEU A 136 -1.20 1.88 -0.98
N SER A 137 -1.63 0.64 -1.20
CA SER A 137 -0.80 -0.53 -0.86
C SER A 137 0.53 -0.50 -1.61
N TYR A 138 0.48 -0.34 -2.93
CA TYR A 138 1.66 -0.24 -3.78
C TYR A 138 2.61 0.88 -3.32
N LEU A 139 2.11 2.10 -3.12
CA LEU A 139 2.92 3.26 -2.72
C LEU A 139 3.57 3.07 -1.34
N ASN A 140 2.85 2.52 -0.37
CA ASN A 140 3.41 2.19 0.95
C ASN A 140 4.51 1.12 0.83
N VAL A 141 4.32 0.10 -0.01
CA VAL A 141 5.36 -0.92 -0.29
C VAL A 141 6.61 -0.27 -0.88
N LEU A 142 6.45 0.61 -1.87
CA LEU A 142 7.60 1.29 -2.47
C LEU A 142 8.37 2.16 -1.47
N GLU A 143 7.65 2.89 -0.62
CA GLU A 143 8.25 3.71 0.44
C GLU A 143 9.08 2.85 1.42
N ALA A 144 8.51 1.74 1.88
CA ALA A 144 9.18 0.81 2.78
C ALA A 144 10.40 0.13 2.12
N VAL A 145 10.24 -0.42 0.91
CA VAL A 145 11.33 -1.08 0.17
C VAL A 145 12.46 -0.10 -0.09
N ARG A 146 12.16 1.14 -0.49
CA ARG A 146 13.17 2.17 -0.69
C ARG A 146 13.90 2.47 0.63
N SER A 147 13.16 2.71 1.71
CA SER A 147 13.74 3.03 3.03
C SER A 147 14.71 1.94 3.51
N LEU A 148 14.29 0.68 3.43
CA LEU A 148 15.15 -0.47 3.76
C LEU A 148 16.35 -0.59 2.82
N SER A 149 16.16 -0.39 1.52
CA SER A 149 17.24 -0.56 0.53
C SER A 149 18.30 0.55 0.62
N VAL A 150 17.91 1.78 0.96
CA VAL A 150 18.85 2.90 1.16
C VAL A 150 19.70 2.70 2.42
N THR A 151 19.16 2.06 3.45
CA THR A 151 19.81 1.97 4.78
C THR A 151 20.45 0.61 5.08
N GLY A 152 20.09 -0.43 4.32
CA GLY A 152 20.50 -1.81 4.59
C GLY A 152 21.99 -2.07 4.47
N GLU A 153 22.67 -1.33 3.59
CA GLU A 153 24.12 -1.33 3.36
C GLU A 153 24.80 -2.70 3.60
N ASP A 154 25.46 -2.85 4.75
CA ASP A 154 26.30 -3.99 5.11
C ASP A 154 25.61 -5.05 5.98
N ILE A 155 24.36 -4.82 6.41
CA ILE A 155 23.64 -5.72 7.31
C ILE A 155 22.54 -6.49 6.61
N TYR A 156 21.65 -5.78 5.93
CA TYR A 156 20.48 -6.38 5.29
C TYR A 156 20.26 -5.78 3.91
N LYS A 157 19.44 -6.46 3.11
CA LYS A 157 19.08 -6.04 1.76
C LYS A 157 17.67 -6.51 1.43
N ILE A 158 17.04 -5.81 0.48
CA ILE A 158 15.87 -6.31 -0.23
C ILE A 158 16.38 -7.00 -1.48
N GLU A 159 16.21 -8.32 -1.56
CA GLU A 159 16.37 -9.05 -2.82
C GLU A 159 15.09 -8.91 -3.65
N TYR A 160 15.26 -8.94 -4.97
CA TYR A 160 14.16 -8.90 -5.91
C TYR A 160 14.31 -9.99 -6.96
N SER A 161 13.19 -10.63 -7.28
CA SER A 161 13.05 -11.47 -8.47
C SER A 161 11.70 -11.20 -9.11
N GLN A 162 11.61 -11.34 -10.43
CA GLN A 162 10.33 -11.14 -11.13
C GLN A 162 9.28 -12.19 -10.71
N ASP A 163 9.71 -13.41 -10.39
CA ASP A 163 8.80 -14.51 -10.07
C ASP A 163 8.32 -14.47 -8.61
N ALA A 164 9.12 -13.96 -7.67
CA ALA A 164 8.82 -13.98 -6.23
C ALA A 164 8.70 -12.59 -5.59
N GLY A 165 8.89 -11.51 -6.35
CA GLY A 165 8.86 -10.14 -5.84
C GLY A 165 9.99 -9.83 -4.86
N TYR A 166 9.67 -9.14 -3.76
CA TYR A 166 10.64 -8.69 -2.76
C TYR A 166 10.84 -9.70 -1.64
N ALA A 167 12.09 -9.84 -1.19
CA ALA A 167 12.43 -10.58 0.02
C ALA A 167 13.44 -9.81 0.87
N PHE A 168 13.13 -9.61 2.16
CA PHE A 168 14.07 -9.05 3.12
C PHE A 168 15.07 -10.12 3.55
N LYS A 169 16.37 -9.84 3.53
CA LYS A 169 17.41 -10.79 3.95
C LYS A 169 18.61 -10.10 4.58
N LEU A 170 19.36 -10.83 5.39
CA LEU A 170 20.71 -10.46 5.79
C LEU A 170 21.68 -10.55 4.61
N THR A 171 22.68 -9.67 4.61
CA THR A 171 23.89 -9.84 3.79
C THR A 171 24.80 -10.88 4.45
N GLU A 172 25.84 -11.33 3.76
CA GLU A 172 26.86 -12.22 4.36
C GLU A 172 27.51 -11.59 5.60
N SER A 173 27.76 -10.27 5.56
CA SER A 173 28.31 -9.52 6.69
C SER A 173 27.30 -9.41 7.84
N GLY A 174 26.02 -9.13 7.53
CA GLY A 174 24.96 -9.12 8.52
C GLY A 174 24.78 -10.46 9.22
N GLN A 175 24.79 -11.56 8.47
CA GLN A 175 24.72 -12.91 9.02
C GLN A 175 25.92 -13.20 9.94
N ALA A 176 27.14 -12.87 9.51
CA ALA A 176 28.33 -13.08 10.32
C ALA A 176 28.31 -12.28 11.63
N LYS A 177 27.72 -11.08 11.63
CA LYS A 177 27.51 -10.28 12.84
C LYS A 177 26.42 -10.89 13.73
N LEU A 178 25.28 -11.31 13.16
CA LEU A 178 24.20 -11.98 13.89
C LEU A 178 24.70 -13.26 14.59
N ASP A 179 25.50 -14.09 13.91
CA ASP A 179 26.05 -15.33 14.46
C ASP A 179 26.98 -15.10 15.67
N GLN A 180 27.57 -13.91 15.77
CA GLN A 180 28.43 -13.50 16.89
C GLN A 180 27.65 -12.81 18.02
N ALA A 181 26.45 -12.30 17.72
CA ALA A 181 25.59 -11.65 18.69
C ALA A 181 24.91 -12.68 19.61
N LYS A 182 24.61 -12.27 20.84
CA LYS A 182 23.71 -13.07 21.68
C LYS A 182 22.28 -12.96 21.13
N PRO A 183 21.43 -13.99 21.33
CA PRO A 183 20.03 -13.94 20.91
C PRO A 183 19.33 -12.66 21.39
N GLY A 184 18.70 -11.92 20.47
CA GLY A 184 18.00 -10.66 20.75
C GLY A 184 18.89 -9.44 21.06
N GLU A 185 20.23 -9.56 20.99
CA GLU A 185 21.14 -8.43 21.21
C GLU A 185 21.63 -7.78 19.90
N PHE A 186 21.39 -8.41 18.74
CA PHE A 186 21.85 -7.95 17.43
C PHE A 186 21.35 -6.55 17.05
N ILE A 187 20.19 -6.13 17.58
CA ILE A 187 19.65 -4.78 17.44
C ILE A 187 20.62 -3.65 17.85
N ARG A 188 21.61 -3.97 18.69
CA ARG A 188 22.67 -3.05 19.13
C ARG A 188 23.77 -2.84 18.08
N ASP A 189 23.95 -3.79 17.17
CA ASP A 189 24.93 -3.72 16.08
C ASP A 189 24.41 -2.92 14.88
N LEU A 190 23.11 -2.63 14.84
CA LEU A 190 22.50 -1.75 13.86
C LEU A 190 22.90 -0.28 14.10
N SER A 191 22.93 0.52 13.05
CA SER A 191 23.00 1.98 13.17
C SER A 191 21.64 2.57 13.59
N GLU A 192 21.62 3.84 14.01
CA GLU A 192 20.36 4.54 14.30
C GLU A 192 19.48 4.65 13.05
N ALA A 193 20.09 4.92 11.89
CA ALA A 193 19.37 5.01 10.61
C ALA A 193 18.75 3.66 10.21
N GLN A 194 19.48 2.55 10.41
CA GLN A 194 18.97 1.20 10.16
C GLN A 194 17.79 0.86 11.07
N ARG A 195 17.90 1.17 12.38
CA ARG A 195 16.78 0.96 13.31
C ARG A 195 15.56 1.79 12.93
N GLN A 196 15.75 3.06 12.58
CA GLN A 196 14.64 3.92 12.17
C GLN A 196 13.98 3.40 10.90
N ALA A 197 14.75 3.03 9.88
CA ALA A 197 14.20 2.49 8.64
C ALA A 197 13.42 1.19 8.85
N ILE A 198 13.88 0.31 9.73
CA ILE A 198 13.15 -0.91 10.10
C ILE A 198 11.84 -0.57 10.80
N VAL A 199 11.85 0.31 11.82
CA VAL A 199 10.63 0.71 12.54
C VAL A 199 9.62 1.37 11.60
N ASP A 200 10.09 2.28 10.76
CA ASP A 200 9.27 2.97 9.78
C ASP A 200 8.63 2.00 8.79
N SER A 201 9.43 1.08 8.25
CA SER A 201 8.97 0.11 7.26
C SER A 201 8.02 -0.92 7.86
N LEU A 202 8.26 -1.37 9.10
CA LEU A 202 7.32 -2.22 9.83
C LEU A 202 5.96 -1.55 9.96
N PHE A 203 5.94 -0.27 10.34
CA PHE A 203 4.68 0.48 10.43
C PHE A 203 4.02 0.66 9.06
N ILE A 204 4.77 1.12 8.05
CA ILE A 204 4.24 1.41 6.71
C ILE A 204 3.73 0.15 6.00
N LEU A 205 4.39 -1.00 6.20
CA LEU A 205 3.94 -2.26 5.62
C LEU A 205 2.75 -2.83 6.39
N THR A 206 2.78 -2.80 7.73
CA THR A 206 1.92 -3.68 8.54
C THR A 206 1.11 -3.02 9.64
N GLY A 207 1.36 -1.75 9.95
CA GLY A 207 0.83 -1.07 11.13
C GLY A 207 1.44 -1.58 12.44
N ALA A 208 2.57 -2.30 12.40
CA ALA A 208 3.26 -2.78 13.60
C ALA A 208 3.79 -1.62 14.45
N LYS A 209 3.51 -1.69 15.76
CA LYS A 209 3.98 -0.76 16.78
C LYS A 209 5.16 -1.37 17.50
N VAL A 210 6.35 -0.82 17.29
CA VAL A 210 7.58 -1.29 17.92
C VAL A 210 7.76 -0.62 19.28
N GLU A 211 8.11 -1.40 20.30
CA GLU A 211 8.41 -0.89 21.64
C GLU A 211 9.74 -0.10 21.63
N VAL A 212 9.63 1.23 21.41
CA VAL A 212 10.78 2.13 21.23
C VAL A 212 11.62 2.29 22.51
N SER A 213 11.03 2.14 23.69
CA SER A 213 11.70 2.30 25.00
C SER A 213 12.89 1.36 25.20
N ASN A 214 12.91 0.23 24.47
CA ASN A 214 13.96 -0.78 24.54
C ASN A 214 15.01 -0.66 23.41
N LEU A 215 14.85 0.31 22.50
CA LEU A 215 15.76 0.50 21.36
C LEU A 215 16.99 1.35 21.74
N PRO A 216 18.20 0.95 21.28
CA PRO A 216 19.38 1.79 21.44
C PRO A 216 19.28 3.09 20.62
N GLY A 217 19.56 4.24 21.24
CA GLY A 217 19.55 5.55 20.55
C GLY A 217 18.17 6.16 20.39
N MET A 218 18.06 7.22 19.59
CA MET A 218 16.80 7.90 19.35
C MET A 218 16.08 7.30 18.15
N VAL A 219 15.04 6.50 18.40
CA VAL A 219 14.09 6.09 17.36
C VAL A 219 12.80 6.87 17.56
N ARG A 220 12.25 7.41 16.49
CA ARG A 220 11.00 8.19 16.50
C ARG A 220 9.86 7.31 16.03
N THR A 221 8.68 7.53 16.60
CA THR A 221 7.45 6.95 16.09
C THR A 221 6.96 7.77 14.89
N ILE A 222 6.58 7.09 13.80
CA ILE A 222 5.90 7.72 12.67
C ILE A 222 4.58 8.36 13.15
N LYS A 223 4.26 9.54 12.61
CA LYS A 223 2.95 10.20 12.79
C LYS A 223 2.03 9.87 11.61
N ARG A 224 1.50 8.66 11.59
CA ARG A 224 0.47 8.19 10.64
C ARG A 224 -0.63 7.48 11.42
N MET A 225 -1.83 7.44 10.86
CA MET A 225 -2.93 6.69 11.47
C MET A 225 -2.69 5.19 11.30
N ASP A 226 -3.20 4.36 12.21
CA ASP A 226 -2.97 2.91 12.20
C ASP A 226 -3.45 2.22 10.91
N TRP A 227 -4.41 2.81 10.18
CA TRP A 227 -4.93 2.30 8.91
C TRP A 227 -4.09 2.71 7.68
N GLN A 228 -3.13 3.63 7.83
CA GLN A 228 -2.29 4.12 6.74
C GLN A 228 -1.07 3.22 6.51
N ASN A 229 -1.32 1.95 6.17
CA ASN A 229 -0.30 0.94 5.91
C ASN A 229 -0.71 -0.03 4.79
N ALA A 230 0.26 -0.70 4.17
CA ALA A 230 0.04 -1.54 3.00
C ALA A 230 -0.95 -2.70 3.27
N ILE A 231 -0.77 -3.43 4.37
CA ILE A 231 -1.63 -4.57 4.72
C ILE A 231 -3.09 -4.17 4.92
N TYR A 232 -3.35 -3.01 5.54
CA TYR A 232 -4.71 -2.51 5.67
C TYR A 232 -5.37 -2.31 4.30
N HIS A 233 -4.65 -1.67 3.37
CA HIS A 233 -5.19 -1.43 2.03
C HIS A 233 -5.31 -2.70 1.18
N LEU A 234 -4.45 -3.71 1.39
CA LEU A 234 -4.62 -5.01 0.74
C LEU A 234 -5.91 -5.72 1.20
N ASP A 235 -6.25 -5.60 2.49
CA ASP A 235 -7.48 -6.19 3.05
C ASP A 235 -8.73 -5.53 2.48
N GLU A 236 -8.76 -4.19 2.46
CA GLU A 236 -9.86 -3.43 1.86
C GLU A 236 -9.99 -3.72 0.36
N MET A 237 -8.86 -3.74 -0.36
CA MET A 237 -8.83 -4.06 -1.78
C MET A 237 -9.36 -5.48 -2.07
N LEU A 238 -8.94 -6.49 -1.29
CA LEU A 238 -9.40 -7.88 -1.47
C LEU A 238 -10.91 -7.99 -1.20
N SER A 239 -11.39 -7.39 -0.12
CA SER A 239 -12.81 -7.33 0.23
C SER A 239 -13.67 -6.71 -0.90
N LEU A 240 -13.19 -5.61 -1.49
CA LEU A 240 -13.83 -4.98 -2.64
C LEU A 240 -13.75 -5.84 -3.91
N ALA A 241 -12.61 -6.49 -4.15
CA ALA A 241 -12.43 -7.38 -5.31
C ALA A 241 -13.42 -8.55 -5.27
N GLU A 242 -13.54 -9.23 -4.14
CA GLU A 242 -14.49 -10.33 -3.93
C GLU A 242 -15.94 -9.88 -4.14
N LYS A 243 -16.29 -8.67 -3.71
CA LYS A 243 -17.62 -8.07 -3.89
C LYS A 243 -17.93 -7.76 -5.35
N ILE A 244 -16.94 -7.28 -6.12
CA ILE A 244 -17.11 -6.86 -7.51
C ILE A 244 -17.10 -8.07 -8.45
N ALA A 245 -16.08 -8.92 -8.33
CA ALA A 245 -15.86 -10.09 -9.16
C ALA A 245 -14.99 -11.10 -8.40
N PRO A 246 -15.53 -12.24 -7.94
CA PRO A 246 -14.75 -13.24 -7.19
C PRO A 246 -13.46 -13.66 -7.89
N ASP A 247 -13.48 -13.87 -9.20
CA ASP A 247 -12.29 -14.24 -9.99
C ASP A 247 -11.15 -13.19 -9.90
N LEU A 248 -11.49 -11.92 -9.65
CA LEU A 248 -10.50 -10.86 -9.42
C LEU A 248 -9.79 -11.04 -8.07
N GLY A 249 -10.51 -11.47 -7.04
CA GLY A 249 -9.94 -11.80 -5.75
C GLY A 249 -8.81 -12.84 -5.89
N VAL A 250 -9.01 -13.87 -6.73
CA VAL A 250 -7.98 -14.89 -7.02
C VAL A 250 -6.73 -14.28 -7.65
N ALA A 251 -6.91 -13.40 -8.63
CA ALA A 251 -5.81 -12.74 -9.34
C ALA A 251 -4.95 -11.88 -8.40
N MET A 252 -5.54 -11.34 -7.34
CA MET A 252 -4.85 -10.48 -6.36
C MET A 252 -4.15 -11.26 -5.24
N ILE A 253 -4.39 -12.57 -5.11
CA ILE A 253 -3.75 -13.41 -4.08
C ILE A 253 -2.24 -13.46 -4.28
N ASP A 254 -1.75 -13.54 -5.51
CA ASP A 254 -0.30 -13.59 -5.77
C ASP A 254 0.39 -12.30 -5.29
N PHE A 255 -0.27 -11.15 -5.42
CA PHE A 255 0.22 -9.89 -4.88
C PHE A 255 0.21 -9.88 -3.34
N ASN A 256 -0.86 -10.38 -2.73
CA ASN A 256 -0.95 -10.51 -1.27
C ASN A 256 0.13 -11.44 -0.72
N ASP A 257 0.40 -12.58 -1.37
CA ASP A 257 1.44 -13.53 -0.95
C ASP A 257 2.83 -12.86 -1.00
N VAL A 258 3.13 -12.07 -2.03
CA VAL A 258 4.40 -11.33 -2.12
C VAL A 258 4.51 -10.26 -1.03
N ILE A 259 3.47 -9.42 -0.86
CA ILE A 259 3.57 -8.27 0.04
C ILE A 259 3.37 -8.66 1.50
N ALA A 260 2.35 -9.45 1.83
CA ALA A 260 2.00 -9.80 3.19
C ALA A 260 2.88 -10.96 3.74
N ASP A 261 3.10 -12.03 2.97
CA ASP A 261 3.93 -13.16 3.43
C ASP A 261 5.42 -12.91 3.16
N ALA A 262 5.84 -12.87 1.89
CA ALA A 262 7.27 -12.87 1.55
C ALA A 262 8.01 -11.63 2.08
N LEU A 263 7.43 -10.44 1.91
CA LEU A 263 8.03 -9.19 2.38
C LEU A 263 7.69 -8.89 3.84
N SER A 264 6.41 -8.66 4.17
CA SER A 264 6.02 -8.10 5.48
C SER A 264 6.30 -9.06 6.63
N LYS A 265 5.85 -10.33 6.52
CA LYS A 265 6.20 -11.34 7.51
C LYS A 265 7.69 -11.66 7.50
N GLY A 266 8.35 -11.68 6.34
CA GLY A 266 9.81 -11.83 6.23
C GLY A 266 10.60 -10.78 7.03
N VAL A 267 10.17 -9.52 7.00
CA VAL A 267 10.74 -8.45 7.83
C VAL A 267 10.46 -8.72 9.32
N ILE A 268 9.21 -9.00 9.69
CA ILE A 268 8.81 -9.27 11.09
C ILE A 268 9.60 -10.43 11.70
N ASP A 269 9.67 -11.56 11.01
CA ASP A 269 10.34 -12.76 11.51
C ASP A 269 11.82 -12.47 11.77
N GLN A 270 12.51 -11.81 10.83
CA GLN A 270 13.93 -11.47 11.02
C GLN A 270 14.16 -10.47 12.14
N VAL A 271 13.42 -9.35 12.16
CA VAL A 271 13.70 -8.28 13.12
C VAL A 271 13.33 -8.69 14.56
N THR A 272 12.36 -9.58 14.75
CA THR A 272 12.06 -10.13 16.07
C THR A 272 13.19 -11.03 16.60
N GLU A 273 13.83 -11.83 15.75
CA GLU A 273 15.06 -12.56 16.11
C GLU A 273 16.21 -11.63 16.50
N TRP A 274 16.27 -10.45 15.88
CA TRP A 274 17.29 -9.45 16.14
C TRP A 274 17.09 -8.70 17.47
N GLY A 275 15.90 -8.80 18.06
CA GLY A 275 15.55 -8.20 19.35
C GLY A 275 14.52 -7.08 19.29
N PHE A 276 13.92 -6.80 18.13
CA PHE A 276 12.79 -5.87 18.06
C PHE A 276 11.57 -6.49 18.72
N LYS A 277 10.88 -5.71 19.55
CA LYS A 277 9.62 -6.13 20.19
C LYS A 277 8.47 -5.37 19.55
N ILE A 278 7.48 -6.12 19.06
CA ILE A 278 6.27 -5.57 18.44
C ILE A 278 5.13 -5.70 19.46
N GLU A 279 4.52 -4.58 19.83
CA GLU A 279 3.48 -4.50 20.87
C GLU A 279 2.17 -5.16 20.43
N ASN A 280 1.81 -5.00 19.15
CA ASN A 280 0.61 -5.56 18.52
C ASN A 280 0.94 -6.76 17.60
N TYR A 281 1.91 -7.59 17.99
CA TYR A 281 2.42 -8.70 17.16
C TYR A 281 1.31 -9.64 16.70
N ASP A 282 0.48 -10.14 17.63
CA ASP A 282 -0.57 -11.11 17.32
C ASP A 282 -1.62 -10.53 16.35
N ASP A 283 -1.98 -9.26 16.51
CA ASP A 283 -2.93 -8.58 15.63
C ASP A 283 -2.38 -8.47 14.19
N VAL A 284 -1.11 -8.07 14.05
CA VAL A 284 -0.44 -7.97 12.75
C VAL A 284 -0.32 -9.33 12.07
N MET A 285 0.13 -10.35 12.81
CA MET A 285 0.29 -11.70 12.26
C MET A 285 -1.06 -12.33 11.87
N ASN A 286 -2.12 -12.04 12.61
CA ASN A 286 -3.47 -12.48 12.25
C ASN A 286 -3.96 -11.81 10.95
N LYS A 287 -3.70 -10.50 10.77
CA LYS A 287 -4.02 -9.81 9.51
C LYS A 287 -3.29 -10.41 8.31
N ILE A 288 -1.97 -10.62 8.44
CA ILE A 288 -1.15 -11.28 7.41
C ILE A 288 -1.75 -12.64 7.08
N LYS A 289 -1.99 -13.47 8.11
CA LYS A 289 -2.53 -14.81 7.93
C LYS A 289 -3.86 -14.82 7.18
N ASN A 290 -4.76 -13.88 7.46
CA ASN A 290 -6.05 -13.81 6.78
C ASN A 290 -5.90 -13.51 5.29
N LEU A 291 -5.00 -12.58 4.94
CA LEU A 291 -4.71 -12.18 3.55
C LEU A 291 -4.11 -13.30 2.69
N VAL A 292 -3.38 -14.25 3.31
CA VAL A 292 -2.61 -15.30 2.61
C VAL A 292 -3.19 -16.71 2.81
N SER A 293 -4.33 -16.82 3.50
CA SER A 293 -4.90 -18.11 3.92
C SER A 293 -5.40 -18.97 2.76
N ASP A 294 -5.35 -20.29 2.94
CA ASP A 294 -5.99 -21.26 2.05
C ASP A 294 -7.52 -21.06 2.00
N GLU A 295 -8.13 -20.47 3.03
CA GLU A 295 -9.54 -20.06 2.99
C GLU A 295 -9.77 -18.91 2.01
N ALA A 296 -8.88 -17.90 1.94
CA ALA A 296 -8.90 -16.90 0.86
C ALA A 296 -8.73 -17.55 -0.51
N LYS A 297 -7.92 -18.61 -0.62
CA LYS A 297 -7.77 -19.40 -1.87
C LYS A 297 -8.99 -20.30 -2.18
N LYS A 298 -9.70 -20.81 -1.18
CA LYS A 298 -10.81 -21.79 -1.31
C LYS A 298 -12.21 -21.19 -1.38
N GLN A 299 -12.46 -20.03 -0.78
CA GLN A 299 -13.77 -19.36 -0.86
C GLN A 299 -14.10 -18.85 -2.27
N ILE A 300 -13.09 -18.82 -3.15
CA ILE A 300 -13.14 -18.15 -4.45
C ILE A 300 -12.92 -19.14 -5.62
N SER A 301 -12.53 -20.38 -5.35
CA SER A 301 -12.37 -21.45 -6.35
C SER A 301 -13.59 -22.41 -6.44
N GLY A 302 -14.73 -22.01 -5.84
CA GLY A 302 -15.97 -22.77 -5.77
C GLY A 302 -17.02 -22.34 -6.79
#